data_AF-A0A9D0J4F8-F1
#
_entry.id   AF-A0A9D0J4F8-F1
#
_cell.length_a   1.000
_cell.length_b   1.000
_cell.length_c   1.000
_cell.angle_alpha   90.00
_cell.angle_beta   90.00
_cell.angle_gamma   90.00
#
_symmetry.space_group_name_H-M   'P 1'
#
loop_
_entity.id
_entity.type
_entity.pdbx_description
1 polymer ?
#
loop_
_entity_poly.entity_id
_entity_poly.type
_entity_poly.pdbx_seq_one_letter_code
_entity_poly.pdbx_strand_id
1 'polypeptide(L)' 'MQSVKVLFLDRDGTINRDIGSYVSNREEFVLIDRADEAIALARQAGFRIVIV' A
#
# COMPACT_ATOMS: atom_id res chain seq x y z
N MET A 1 -24.76 0.22 -14.61
CA MET A 1 -23.92 -0.11 -13.43
C MET A 1 -22.61 0.65 -13.58
N GLN A 2 -22.20 1.47 -12.60
CA GLN A 2 -20.89 2.14 -12.67
C GLN A 2 -19.78 1.16 -12.28
N SER A 3 -18.68 1.17 -13.02
CA SER A 3 -17.47 0.43 -12.65
C SER A 3 -16.73 1.17 -11.53
N VAL A 4 -16.20 0.41 -10.58
CA VAL A 4 -15.36 0.94 -9.49
C VAL A 4 -13.90 0.71 -9.88
N LYS A 5 -13.08 1.76 -9.80
CA LYS A 5 -11.63 1.64 -9.94
C LYS A 5 -11.04 1.09 -8.64
N VAL A 6 -10.28 0.01 -8.72
CA VAL A 6 -9.63 -0.62 -7.56
C VAL A 6 -8.13 -0.72 -7.84
N LEU A 7 -7.33 -0.33 -6.86
CA LEU A 7 -5.88 -0.50 -6.85
C LEU A 7 -5.55 -1.60 -5.84
N PHE A 8 -5.11 -2.74 -6.37
CA PHE A 8 -4.63 -3.87 -5.58
C PHE A 8 -3.14 -3.69 -5.32
N LEU A 9 -2.74 -3.73 -4.06
CA LEU A 9 -1.36 -3.51 -3.62
C LEU A 9 -0.89 -4.69 -2.79
N ASP A 10 0.32 -5.15 -3.05
CA ASP A 10 1.05 -5.98 -2.09
C ASP A 10 1.48 -5.12 -0.89
N ARG A 11 1.86 -5.76 0.21
CA ARG A 11 2.29 -5.12 1.45
C ARG A 11 3.82 -4.92 1.47
N ASP A 12 4.57 -6.02 1.49
CA ASP A 12 6.02 -6.00 1.62
C ASP A 12 6.68 -5.69 0.27
N GLY A 13 7.63 -4.76 0.25
CA GLY A 13 8.26 -4.28 -0.98
C GLY A 13 7.40 -3.33 -1.82
N THR A 14 6.13 -3.11 -1.46
CA THR A 14 5.22 -2.17 -2.14
C THR A 14 4.75 -1.03 -1.23
N ILE A 15 4.27 -1.34 -0.02
CA ILE A 15 3.83 -0.35 0.97
C ILE A 15 4.91 -0.15 2.04
N ASN A 16 5.35 -1.25 2.67
CA ASN A 16 6.49 -1.23 3.59
C ASN A 16 7.74 -1.79 2.91
N ARG A 17 8.90 -1.40 3.43
CA ARG A 17 10.19 -1.93 2.98
C ARG A 17 10.20 -3.43 3.20
N ASP A 18 10.66 -4.16 2.19
CA ASP A 18 10.99 -5.58 2.34
C ASP A 18 12.30 -5.69 3.11
N ILE A 19 12.30 -6.47 4.20
CA ILE A 19 13.46 -6.71 5.06
C ILE A 19 14.16 -8.04 4.73
N GLY A 20 13.71 -8.75 3.69
CA GLY A 20 14.24 -10.06 3.28
C GLY A 20 13.86 -11.20 4.24
N SER A 21 12.97 -10.92 5.20
CA SER A 21 12.46 -11.85 6.21
C SER A 21 11.04 -11.43 6.62
N TYR A 22 10.45 -12.14 7.58
CA TYR A 22 9.10 -11.82 8.05
C TYR A 22 9.09 -10.56 8.91
N VAL A 23 8.43 -9.51 8.43
CA VAL A 23 7.99 -8.39 9.28
C VAL A 23 7.04 -8.94 10.34
N SER A 24 7.51 -8.95 11.59
CA SER A 24 6.91 -9.70 12.70
C SER A 24 6.51 -8.80 13.87
N ASN A 25 7.05 -7.58 13.92
CA ASN A 25 6.69 -6.56 14.90
C ASN A 25 6.43 -5.20 14.22
N ARG A 26 5.96 -4.25 15.01
CA ARG A 26 5.49 -2.95 14.51
C ARG A 26 6.65 -2.04 14.12
N GLU A 27 7.76 -2.16 14.82
CA GLU A 27 8.97 -1.35 14.65
C GLU A 27 9.66 -1.68 13.32
N GLU A 28 9.55 -2.92 12.85
CA GLU A 28 9.99 -3.37 11.52
C GLU A 28 9.13 -2.82 10.37
N PHE A 29 7.89 -2.42 10.63
CA PHE A 29 6.98 -1.92 9.61
C PHE A 29 7.31 -0.46 9.25
N VAL A 30 8.29 -0.29 8.37
CA VAL A 30 8.73 1.01 7.86
C VAL A 30 8.19 1.22 6.46
N LEU A 31 7.45 2.30 6.25
CA LEU A 31 6.95 2.66 4.92
C LEU A 31 8.09 2.87 3.92
N ILE A 32 7.83 2.48 2.67
CA ILE A 32 8.62 2.97 1.54
C ILE A 32 8.36 4.48 1.42
N ASP A 33 9.40 5.21 1.03
CA ASP A 33 9.32 6.67 0.93
C ASP A 33 8.13 7.07 0.04
N ARG A 34 7.27 7.95 0.57
CA ARG A 34 6.06 8.48 -0.08
C ARG A 34 4.97 7.47 -0.45
N ALA A 35 5.02 6.24 0.07
CA ALA A 35 3.98 5.23 -0.17
C ALA A 35 2.60 5.69 0.35
N ASP A 36 2.57 6.41 1.48
CA ASP A 36 1.39 7.03 2.06
C ASP A 36 0.80 8.14 1.18
N GLU A 37 1.65 9.04 0.66
CA GLU A 37 1.24 10.08 -0.29
C GLU A 37 0.62 9.46 -1.54
N ALA A 38 1.24 8.42 -2.10
CA ALA A 38 0.75 7.74 -3.29
C ALA A 38 -0.63 7.10 -3.06
N ILE A 39 -0.82 6.44 -1.92
CA ILE A 39 -2.11 5.87 -1.52
C ILE A 39 -3.16 6.97 -1.35
N ALA A 40 -2.80 8.10 -0.71
CA ALA A 40 -3.70 9.23 -0.55
C ALA A 40 -4.14 9.82 -1.90
N LEU A 41 -3.20 10.01 -2.83
CA LEU A 41 -3.47 10.48 -4.19
C LEU A 41 -4.36 9.51 -4.98
N ALA A 42 -4.11 8.20 -4.88
CA ALA A 42 -4.95 7.19 -5.52
C ALA A 42 -6.39 7.23 -4.98
N ARG A 43 -6.58 7.39 -3.67
CA ARG A 43 -7.91 7.57 -3.08
C ARG A 43 -8.59 8.83 -3.58
N GLN A 44 -7.89 9.96 -3.65
CA GLN A 44 -8.41 11.21 -4.19
C GLN A 44 -8.81 11.09 -5.68
N ALA A 45 -8.08 10.28 -6.46
CA ALA A 45 -8.39 9.98 -7.86
C ALA A 45 -9.55 8.98 -8.06
N GLY A 46 -10.20 8.56 -6.97
CA GLY A 46 -11.38 7.68 -6.99
C GLY A 46 -11.07 6.19 -7.03
N PHE A 47 -9.85 5.78 -6.67
CA PHE A 47 -9.53 4.36 -6.49
C PHE A 47 -9.93 3.88 -5.10
N ARG A 48 -10.49 2.67 -5.01
CA ARG A 48 -10.52 1.90 -3.76
C ARG A 48 -9.22 1.13 -3.63
N ILE A 49 -8.64 1.12 -2.43
CA ILE A 49 -7.38 0.43 -2.16
C ILE A 49 -7.71 -0.90 -1.51
N VAL A 50 -7.14 -1.99 -2.04
CA VAL A 50 -7.26 -3.34 -1.48
C VAL A 50 -5.84 -3.89 -1.35
N ILE A 51 -5.51 -4.40 -0.18
CA ILE A 51 -4.22 -5.06 0.05
C ILE A 51 -4.44 -6.55 -0.21
N VAL A 52 -3.58 -7.19 -1.02
CA VAL A 52 -3.66 -8.61 -1.41
C VAL A 52 -2.32 -9.30 -1.31
#